data_AF-A0A327J201-F1
#
_entry.id   AF-A0A327J201-F1
#
_cell.length_a   1.000
_cell.length_b   1.000
_cell.length_c   1.000
_cell.angle_alpha   90.00
_cell.angle_beta   90.00
_cell.angle_gamma   90.00
#
_symmetry.space_group_name_H-M   'P 1'
#
loop_
_entity.id
_entity.type
_entity.pdbx_description
1 polymer ?
#
loop_
_entity_poly.entity_id
_entity_poly.type
_entity_poly.pdbx_seq_one_letter_code
_entity_poly.pdbx_strand_id
1 'polypeptide(L)'
;MEKVLDKYSTLFDEIFSQNENTSNPYMDFPCKNQLSLTSYILNTSGINNYGGFLGVITDEELSDKTVRKIVLELSRAIDKDSVEEIKFLKAEYGNKKEFAIAKRFLDKKCKKVWDVFASKNKKINVPKNAMKSLGITNQPSLEFLLGDSLKFFEKDNGSTTVDIIMSILNNKNLSYDFEDIHKFLKNSYQKGQCKYNLITVSYLAQQLDYNRHELERLGVDDKTLKHIFNSLTLEEKAKVVWKKFKSLVQSGNTEVKKARN
;
A
#
# COMPACT_ATOMS: atom_id res chain seq x y z
N MET A 1 -21.31 -12.60 8.34
CA MET A 1 -19.97 -12.28 7.82
C MET A 1 -19.97 -11.03 6.94
N GLU A 2 -20.94 -10.82 6.03
CA GLU A 2 -21.06 -9.56 5.25
C GLU A 2 -21.18 -8.29 6.10
N LYS A 3 -21.96 -8.31 7.19
CA LYS A 3 -22.12 -7.15 8.10
C LYS A 3 -20.85 -6.76 8.87
N VAL A 4 -19.87 -7.65 8.94
CA VAL A 4 -18.60 -7.41 9.63
C VAL A 4 -17.63 -6.68 8.68
N LEU A 5 -17.62 -7.04 7.39
CA LEU A 5 -16.85 -6.31 6.37
C LEU A 5 -17.33 -4.86 6.17
N ASP A 6 -18.65 -4.64 6.19
CA ASP A 6 -19.22 -3.29 5.99
C ASP A 6 -18.84 -2.31 7.12
N LYS A 7 -18.80 -2.78 8.37
CA LYS A 7 -18.44 -1.97 9.54
C LYS A 7 -16.95 -1.58 9.58
N TYR A 8 -16.08 -2.33 8.92
CA TYR A 8 -14.65 -2.02 8.83
C TYR A 8 -14.30 -1.18 7.59
N SER A 9 -15.19 -1.11 6.59
CA SER A 9 -15.08 -0.13 5.51
C SER A 9 -15.20 1.30 6.06
N THR A 10 -16.14 1.52 6.97
CA THR A 10 -16.40 2.84 7.55
C THR A 10 -15.27 3.32 8.45
N LEU A 11 -14.58 2.43 9.17
CA LEU A 11 -13.44 2.82 10.02
C LEU A 11 -12.27 3.39 9.20
N PHE A 12 -12.07 2.87 7.98
CA PHE A 12 -11.07 3.38 7.04
C PHE A 12 -11.50 4.73 6.47
N ASP A 13 -12.75 4.86 6.02
CA ASP A 13 -13.30 6.14 5.55
C ASP A 13 -13.27 7.22 6.67
N GLU A 14 -13.41 6.82 7.93
CA GLU A 14 -13.35 7.70 9.11
C GLU A 14 -11.92 8.14 9.46
N ILE A 15 -10.93 7.25 9.38
CA ILE A 15 -9.50 7.56 9.61
C ILE A 15 -8.95 8.50 8.51
N PHE A 16 -9.40 8.34 7.26
CA PHE A 16 -8.94 9.16 6.14
C PHE A 16 -9.77 10.44 5.93
N SER A 17 -11.06 10.47 6.30
CA SER A 17 -11.88 11.71 6.23
C SER A 17 -11.43 12.79 7.22
N GLN A 18 -10.82 12.41 8.36
CA GLN A 18 -10.32 13.40 9.32
C GLN A 18 -8.99 14.07 8.92
N ASN A 19 -8.26 13.51 7.94
CA ASN A 19 -7.04 14.13 7.41
C ASN A 19 -7.26 14.93 6.10
N GLU A 20 -8.50 15.03 5.61
CA GLU A 20 -8.84 15.81 4.39
C GLU A 20 -9.50 17.17 4.66
N ASN A 21 -9.85 17.51 5.90
CA ASN A 21 -10.58 18.75 6.16
C ASN A 21 -9.69 19.97 6.43
N THR A 22 -9.03 20.42 5.37
CA THR A 22 -9.13 21.82 4.93
C THR A 22 -9.33 21.86 3.42
N SER A 23 -10.42 21.28 2.92
CA SER A 23 -10.90 21.52 1.55
C SER A 23 -12.25 22.23 1.58
N ASN A 24 -12.19 23.48 1.13
CA ASN A 24 -13.27 24.36 0.67
C ASN A 24 -14.45 23.59 0.02
N PRO A 25 -15.72 23.89 0.34
CA PRO A 25 -16.90 23.10 -0.07
C PRO A 25 -17.33 23.30 -1.55
N TYR A 26 -16.40 23.47 -2.47
CA TYR A 26 -16.72 23.48 -3.90
C TYR A 26 -15.93 22.41 -4.63
N MET A 27 -16.68 21.58 -5.36
CA MET A 27 -16.26 20.53 -6.31
C MET A 27 -16.17 19.11 -5.75
N ASP A 28 -17.33 18.60 -5.38
CA ASP A 28 -17.64 17.17 -5.42
C ASP A 28 -17.67 16.72 -6.90
N PHE A 29 -16.48 16.52 -7.50
CA PHE A 29 -16.40 15.94 -8.85
C PHE A 29 -16.45 14.42 -8.75
N PRO A 30 -17.40 13.75 -9.43
CA PRO A 30 -17.55 12.32 -9.34
C PRO A 30 -16.31 11.62 -9.94
N CYS A 31 -15.45 11.07 -9.07
CA CYS A 31 -14.29 10.25 -9.41
C CYS A 31 -14.63 8.95 -10.19
N LYS A 32 -15.85 8.78 -10.70
CA LYS A 32 -16.35 7.48 -11.14
C LYS A 32 -15.98 7.07 -12.57
N ASN A 33 -15.48 7.95 -13.46
CA ASN A 33 -15.29 7.58 -14.88
C ASN A 33 -14.25 8.40 -15.68
N GLN A 34 -13.11 8.82 -15.12
CA GLN A 34 -12.05 9.40 -15.96
C GLN A 34 -11.05 8.33 -16.41
N LEU A 35 -11.17 7.94 -17.69
CA LEU A 35 -10.45 6.85 -18.34
C LEU A 35 -8.94 7.12 -18.58
N SER A 36 -8.44 8.34 -18.33
CA SER A 36 -7.03 8.69 -18.52
C SER A 36 -6.61 9.92 -17.70
N LEU A 37 -5.35 9.97 -17.25
CA LEU A 37 -4.75 11.11 -16.56
C LEU A 37 -4.66 12.32 -17.47
N THR A 38 -4.42 12.12 -18.77
CA THR A 38 -4.43 13.19 -19.76
C THR A 38 -5.80 13.87 -19.80
N SER A 39 -6.89 13.11 -19.85
CA SER A 39 -8.25 13.67 -19.82
C SER A 39 -8.51 14.43 -18.52
N TYR A 40 -8.07 13.91 -17.38
CA TYR A 40 -8.18 14.60 -16.09
C TYR A 40 -7.47 15.96 -16.13
N ILE A 41 -6.22 15.98 -16.58
CA ILE A 41 -5.41 17.21 -16.63
C ILE A 41 -6.02 18.23 -17.59
N LEU A 42 -6.45 17.81 -18.78
CA LEU A 42 -7.09 18.70 -19.75
C LEU A 42 -8.36 19.34 -19.18
N ASN A 43 -9.19 18.55 -18.48
CA ASN A 43 -10.47 19.02 -17.94
C ASN A 43 -10.35 19.85 -16.66
N THR A 44 -9.36 19.55 -15.81
CA THR A 44 -9.24 20.17 -14.48
C THR A 44 -8.21 21.29 -14.40
N SER A 45 -7.22 21.30 -15.29
CA SER A 45 -6.11 22.26 -15.24
C SER A 45 -6.23 23.40 -16.26
N GLY A 46 -7.35 23.48 -17.00
CA GLY A 46 -7.58 24.52 -18.01
C GLY A 46 -6.62 24.44 -19.21
N ILE A 47 -5.91 23.32 -19.38
CA ILE A 47 -5.02 23.09 -20.51
C ILE A 47 -5.88 22.68 -21.71
N ASN A 48 -6.39 23.64 -22.48
CA ASN A 48 -7.12 23.33 -23.70
C ASN A 48 -6.16 23.01 -24.86
N ASN A 49 -6.43 21.92 -25.60
CA ASN A 49 -5.67 21.46 -26.78
C ASN A 49 -5.79 22.39 -28.01
N TYR A 50 -6.58 23.46 -27.92
CA TYR A 50 -6.72 24.46 -28.99
C TYR A 50 -6.03 25.73 -28.53
N GLY A 51 -5.16 26.29 -29.36
CA GLY A 51 -4.28 27.43 -29.06
C GLY A 51 -4.99 28.77 -28.79
N GLY A 52 -5.91 28.79 -27.82
CA GLY A 52 -6.59 29.95 -27.27
C GLY A 52 -6.58 29.87 -25.75
N PHE A 53 -5.87 30.81 -25.14
CA PHE A 53 -5.74 30.97 -23.69
C PHE A 53 -7.07 31.53 -23.15
N LEU A 54 -7.99 30.66 -22.71
CA LEU A 54 -9.29 31.10 -22.12
C LEU A 54 -9.68 30.35 -20.84
N GLY A 55 -8.84 29.43 -20.34
CA GLY A 55 -9.01 28.82 -19.03
C GLY A 55 -8.20 29.57 -17.97
N VAL A 56 -8.81 29.86 -16.82
CA VAL A 56 -8.06 30.30 -15.62
C VAL A 56 -7.20 29.12 -15.17
N ILE A 57 -5.88 29.26 -15.27
CA ILE A 57 -4.95 28.28 -14.70
C ILE A 57 -4.99 28.48 -13.19
N THR A 58 -5.68 27.59 -12.48
CA THR A 58 -5.81 27.64 -11.03
C THR A 58 -4.63 26.98 -10.30
N ASP A 59 -3.88 26.12 -11.01
CA ASP A 59 -2.69 25.45 -10.49
C ASP A 59 -1.44 26.30 -10.80
N GLU A 60 -0.88 26.97 -9.80
CA GLU A 60 0.32 27.83 -9.92
C GLU A 60 1.54 27.09 -10.52
N GLU A 61 1.65 25.78 -10.26
CA GLU A 61 2.67 24.89 -10.82
C GLU A 61 2.59 24.80 -12.36
N LEU A 62 1.44 25.12 -12.96
CA LEU A 62 1.19 25.10 -14.40
C LEU A 62 1.19 26.48 -15.05
N SER A 63 1.64 27.53 -14.35
CA SER A 63 1.78 28.88 -14.91
C SER A 63 2.79 28.94 -16.06
N ASP A 64 3.82 28.09 -16.03
CA ASP A 64 4.85 27.98 -17.05
C ASP A 64 4.39 27.11 -18.25
N LYS A 65 4.58 27.62 -19.47
CA LYS A 65 4.20 26.94 -20.73
C LYS A 65 4.98 25.65 -20.99
N THR A 66 6.26 25.64 -20.64
CA THR A 66 7.16 24.49 -20.75
C THR A 66 6.73 23.41 -19.78
N VAL A 67 6.39 23.78 -18.53
CA VAL A 67 5.84 22.81 -17.56
C VAL A 67 4.55 22.18 -18.10
N ARG A 68 3.61 22.97 -18.63
CA ARG A 68 2.37 22.45 -19.24
C ARG A 68 2.64 21.45 -20.36
N LYS A 69 3.60 21.76 -21.24
CA LYS A 69 3.99 20.86 -22.34
C LYS A 69 4.52 19.53 -21.78
N ILE A 70 5.46 19.59 -20.84
CA ILE A 70 6.08 18.39 -20.24
C ILE A 70 5.02 17.55 -19.50
N VAL A 71 4.11 18.18 -18.76
CA VAL A 71 3.01 17.51 -18.05
C VAL A 71 2.13 16.74 -19.03
N LEU A 72 1.75 17.35 -20.17
CA LEU A 72 0.89 16.73 -21.17
C LEU A 72 1.57 15.57 -21.91
N GLU A 73 2.86 15.71 -22.23
CA GLU A 73 3.63 14.63 -22.88
C GLU A 73 3.83 13.45 -21.93
N LEU A 74 4.22 13.71 -20.68
CA LEU A 74 4.35 12.69 -19.66
C LEU A 74 3.00 12.02 -19.32
N SER A 75 1.89 12.76 -19.25
CA SER A 75 0.59 12.17 -18.96
C SER A 75 0.14 11.21 -20.06
N ARG A 76 0.39 11.55 -21.34
CA ARG A 76 0.09 10.67 -22.47
C ARG A 76 0.94 9.41 -22.46
N ALA A 77 2.23 9.54 -22.15
CA ALA A 77 3.13 8.40 -22.01
C ALA A 77 2.71 7.48 -20.85
N ILE A 78 2.27 8.07 -19.73
CA ILE A 78 1.68 7.34 -18.60
C ILE A 78 0.41 6.61 -19.03
N ASP A 79 -0.55 7.26 -19.68
CA ASP A 79 -1.81 6.62 -20.08
C ASP A 79 -1.63 5.43 -21.04
N LYS A 80 -0.56 5.44 -21.85
CA LYS A 80 -0.16 4.32 -22.71
C LYS A 80 0.64 3.22 -22.00
N ASP A 81 1.03 3.43 -20.74
CA ASP A 81 2.02 2.63 -20.01
C ASP A 81 3.37 2.46 -20.75
N SER A 82 3.80 3.46 -21.53
CA SER A 82 5.05 3.38 -22.33
C SER A 82 6.28 3.79 -21.52
N VAL A 83 7.14 2.81 -21.20
CA VAL A 83 8.43 3.05 -20.52
C VAL A 83 9.41 3.79 -21.41
N GLU A 84 9.39 3.51 -22.70
CA GLU A 84 10.28 4.08 -23.72
C GLU A 84 10.00 5.58 -23.90
N GLU A 85 8.73 5.97 -24.02
CA GLU A 85 8.34 7.39 -24.10
C GLU A 85 8.77 8.14 -22.83
N ILE A 86 8.61 7.54 -21.64
CA ILE A 86 9.09 8.14 -20.38
C ILE A 86 10.61 8.30 -20.35
N LYS A 87 11.36 7.31 -20.82
CA LYS A 87 12.84 7.39 -20.88
C LYS A 87 13.29 8.48 -21.87
N PHE A 88 12.64 8.58 -23.01
CA PHE A 88 12.90 9.62 -24.01
C PHE A 88 12.66 11.02 -23.41
N LEU A 89 11.49 11.24 -22.81
CA LEU A 89 11.14 12.52 -22.17
C LEU A 89 12.08 12.88 -21.01
N LYS A 90 12.56 11.88 -20.26
CA LYS A 90 13.61 12.07 -19.25
C LYS A 90 14.95 12.49 -19.85
N ALA A 91 15.35 11.91 -20.97
CA ALA A 91 16.58 12.30 -21.65
C ALA A 91 16.48 13.73 -22.20
N GLU A 92 15.32 14.11 -22.74
CA GLU A 92 15.09 15.43 -23.34
C GLU A 92 14.95 16.55 -22.29
N TYR A 93 14.21 16.29 -21.21
CA TYR A 93 13.82 17.32 -20.25
C TYR A 93 14.37 17.12 -18.84
N GLY A 94 14.95 15.98 -18.50
CA GLY A 94 15.27 15.60 -17.11
C GLY A 94 16.22 16.54 -16.37
N ASN A 95 17.07 17.28 -17.09
CA ASN A 95 17.99 18.27 -16.51
C ASN A 95 17.33 19.65 -16.29
N LYS A 96 16.09 19.85 -16.75
CA LYS A 96 15.34 21.11 -16.64
C LYS A 96 14.58 21.16 -15.31
N LYS A 97 14.50 22.34 -14.69
CA LYS A 97 13.77 22.53 -13.42
C LYS A 97 12.27 22.26 -13.60
N GLU A 98 11.76 22.60 -14.78
CA GLU A 98 10.38 22.41 -15.22
C GLU A 98 9.97 20.94 -15.21
N PHE A 99 10.92 20.02 -15.48
CA PHE A 99 10.65 18.59 -15.42
C PHE A 99 10.39 18.11 -14.00
N ALA A 100 11.13 18.63 -13.01
CA ALA A 100 10.90 18.31 -11.60
C ALA A 100 9.54 18.82 -11.12
N ILE A 101 9.15 20.03 -11.55
CA ILE A 101 7.82 20.61 -11.28
C ILE A 101 6.72 19.76 -11.92
N ALA A 102 6.86 19.41 -13.20
CA ALA A 102 5.92 18.56 -13.92
C ALA A 102 5.77 17.18 -13.28
N LYS A 103 6.89 16.55 -12.91
CA LYS A 103 6.88 15.26 -12.20
C LYS A 103 6.16 15.35 -10.87
N ARG A 104 6.43 16.40 -10.07
CA ARG A 104 5.77 16.60 -8.77
C ARG A 104 4.27 16.83 -8.92
N PHE A 105 3.88 17.62 -9.91
CA PHE A 105 2.47 17.85 -10.25
C PHE A 105 1.78 16.53 -10.63
N LEU A 106 2.40 15.75 -11.52
CA LEU A 106 1.87 14.45 -11.95
C LEU A 106 1.78 13.45 -10.80
N ASP A 107 2.75 13.40 -9.87
CA ASP A 107 2.69 12.52 -8.70
C ASP A 107 1.44 12.80 -7.85
N LYS A 108 1.13 14.08 -7.60
CA LYS A 108 -0.08 14.49 -6.88
C LYS A 108 -1.36 14.07 -7.63
N LYS A 109 -1.45 14.32 -8.93
CA LYS A 109 -2.67 14.03 -9.70
C LYS A 109 -2.86 12.54 -9.95
N CYS A 110 -1.79 11.77 -10.19
CA CYS A 110 -1.86 10.32 -10.32
C CYS A 110 -2.48 9.67 -9.07
N LYS A 111 -2.09 10.14 -7.88
CA LYS A 111 -2.66 9.67 -6.61
C LYS A 111 -4.17 9.91 -6.52
N LYS A 112 -4.63 11.08 -6.96
CA LYS A 112 -6.06 11.41 -7.00
C LYS A 112 -6.84 10.58 -8.01
N VAL A 113 -6.30 10.40 -9.22
CA VAL A 113 -7.01 9.74 -10.32
C VAL A 113 -7.12 8.22 -10.11
N TRP A 114 -6.05 7.60 -9.61
CA TRP A 114 -5.95 6.15 -9.53
C TRP A 114 -5.82 5.63 -8.10
N ASP A 115 -6.40 6.33 -7.12
CA ASP A 115 -6.31 5.94 -5.71
C ASP A 115 -6.61 4.44 -5.52
N VAL A 116 -5.54 3.70 -5.19
CA VAL A 116 -5.57 2.25 -5.08
C VAL A 116 -6.36 1.78 -3.86
N PHE A 117 -6.65 2.66 -2.89
CA PHE A 117 -7.50 2.35 -1.73
C PHE A 117 -8.97 2.51 -1.99
N ALA A 118 -9.38 3.55 -2.71
CA ALA A 118 -10.79 3.85 -2.94
C ALA A 118 -11.53 2.72 -3.66
N SER A 119 -10.81 1.85 -4.39
CA SER A 119 -11.41 0.81 -5.24
C SER A 119 -11.09 -0.63 -4.80
N LYS A 120 -11.14 -0.98 -3.51
CA LYS A 120 -10.85 -2.35 -3.01
C LYS A 120 -11.58 -3.46 -3.79
N ASN A 121 -12.79 -3.18 -4.27
CA ASN A 121 -13.66 -4.14 -4.95
C ASN A 121 -13.48 -4.21 -6.48
N LYS A 122 -12.79 -3.24 -7.10
CA LYS A 122 -12.57 -3.18 -8.54
C LYS A 122 -11.08 -3.11 -8.84
N LYS A 123 -10.60 -4.02 -9.68
CA LYS A 123 -9.23 -3.95 -10.17
C LYS A 123 -9.08 -2.72 -11.08
N ILE A 124 -8.22 -1.79 -10.69
CA ILE A 124 -7.84 -0.63 -11.48
C ILE A 124 -6.70 -1.04 -12.40
N ASN A 125 -6.81 -0.72 -13.69
CA ASN A 125 -5.70 -0.87 -14.62
C ASN A 125 -4.78 0.35 -14.53
N VAL A 126 -3.90 0.34 -13.54
CA VAL A 126 -2.92 1.42 -13.32
C VAL A 126 -1.73 1.22 -14.28
N PRO A 127 -1.26 2.25 -15.00
CA PRO A 127 -0.07 2.17 -15.86
C PRO A 127 1.23 2.14 -15.03
N LYS A 128 1.45 1.00 -14.37
CA LYS A 128 2.50 0.83 -13.35
C LYS A 128 3.91 1.02 -13.91
N ASN A 129 4.18 0.60 -15.13
CA ASN A 129 5.53 0.58 -15.67
C ASN A 129 6.01 1.99 -16.04
N ALA A 130 5.17 2.76 -16.73
CA ALA A 130 5.47 4.15 -17.05
C ALA A 130 5.58 5.01 -15.79
N MET A 131 4.65 4.87 -14.84
CA MET A 131 4.69 5.61 -13.58
C MET A 131 5.96 5.28 -12.78
N LYS A 132 6.28 3.99 -12.61
CA LYS A 132 7.51 3.54 -11.94
C LYS A 132 8.77 4.06 -12.66
N SER A 133 8.80 4.00 -13.99
CA SER A 133 9.89 4.56 -14.81
C SER A 133 10.06 6.05 -14.54
N LEU A 134 8.97 6.80 -14.36
CA LEU A 134 9.02 8.23 -14.01
C LEU A 134 9.41 8.48 -12.55
N GLY A 135 9.30 7.45 -11.70
CA GLY A 135 9.49 7.54 -10.25
C GLY A 135 8.26 8.09 -9.53
N ILE A 136 7.08 7.85 -10.11
CA ILE A 136 5.76 8.05 -9.52
C ILE A 136 5.28 6.66 -9.10
N THR A 137 4.99 6.46 -7.82
CA THR A 137 4.33 5.24 -7.36
C THR A 137 2.99 5.62 -6.77
N ASN A 138 1.94 5.02 -7.30
CA ASN A 138 0.62 5.11 -6.71
C ASN A 138 0.33 3.99 -5.72
N GLN A 139 1.36 3.20 -5.40
CA GLN A 139 1.31 2.33 -4.26
C GLN A 139 1.83 3.10 -3.05
N PRO A 140 1.03 3.24 -1.98
CA PRO A 140 1.50 3.75 -0.69
C PRO A 140 2.67 2.89 -0.16
N SER A 141 3.51 3.45 0.71
CA SER A 141 4.46 2.65 1.48
C SER A 141 3.78 1.95 2.65
N LEU A 142 4.28 0.79 3.09
CA LEU A 142 3.80 0.16 4.33
C LEU A 142 3.96 1.08 5.55
N GLU A 143 4.96 1.97 5.56
CA GLU A 143 5.10 2.99 6.60
C GLU A 143 3.88 3.90 6.66
N PHE A 144 3.43 4.41 5.51
CA PHE A 144 2.23 5.25 5.43
C PHE A 144 0.97 4.48 5.82
N LEU A 145 0.88 3.20 5.48
CA LEU A 145 -0.33 2.40 5.73
C LEU A 145 -0.46 1.87 7.15
N LEU A 146 0.65 1.48 7.74
CA LEU A 146 0.66 0.68 8.96
C LEU A 146 1.44 1.36 10.08
N GLY A 147 2.33 2.30 9.78
CA GLY A 147 3.22 2.93 10.76
C GLY A 147 2.47 3.58 11.92
N ASP A 148 1.43 4.36 11.62
CA ASP A 148 0.62 5.01 12.67
C ASP A 148 -0.14 3.99 13.52
N SER A 149 -0.61 2.88 12.93
CA SER A 149 -1.31 1.86 13.70
C SER A 149 -0.39 1.16 14.69
N LEU A 150 0.84 0.87 14.27
CA LEU A 150 1.86 0.31 15.15
C LEU A 150 2.23 1.27 16.28
N LYS A 151 2.31 2.57 15.99
CA LYS A 151 2.76 3.58 16.94
C LYS A 151 1.71 3.95 17.98
N PHE A 152 0.44 4.01 17.57
CA PHE A 152 -0.64 4.56 18.38
C PHE A 152 -1.66 3.50 18.79
N PHE A 153 -2.17 2.70 17.86
CA PHE A 153 -3.31 1.81 18.11
C PHE A 153 -2.94 0.48 18.80
N GLU A 154 -1.68 0.04 18.71
CA GLU A 154 -1.23 -1.15 19.45
C GLU A 154 -1.37 -1.00 20.97
N LYS A 155 -1.32 0.23 21.50
CA LYS A 155 -1.45 0.51 22.94
C LYS A 155 -2.87 0.37 23.45
N ASP A 156 -3.86 0.48 22.57
CA ASP A 156 -5.28 0.50 22.93
C ASP A 156 -5.87 -0.91 23.03
N ASN A 157 -5.07 -1.95 22.79
CA ASN A 157 -5.49 -3.36 22.74
C ASN A 157 -6.66 -3.63 21.76
N GLY A 158 -6.86 -2.75 20.77
CA GLY A 158 -7.89 -2.89 19.74
C GLY A 158 -7.42 -3.74 18.54
N SER A 159 -8.34 -3.97 17.59
CA SER A 159 -8.09 -4.73 16.36
C SER A 159 -7.58 -3.89 15.20
N THR A 160 -7.47 -2.57 15.34
CA THR A 160 -7.23 -1.64 14.23
C THR A 160 -6.04 -2.03 13.34
N THR A 161 -4.89 -2.42 13.92
CA THR A 161 -3.73 -2.87 13.13
C THR A 161 -4.06 -4.12 12.33
N VAL A 162 -4.74 -5.11 12.91
CA VAL A 162 -5.16 -6.33 12.20
C VAL A 162 -6.10 -5.99 11.06
N ASP A 163 -7.07 -5.10 11.31
CA ASP A 163 -8.05 -4.68 10.31
C ASP A 163 -7.36 -3.98 9.11
N ILE A 164 -6.35 -3.15 9.39
CA ILE A 164 -5.51 -2.52 8.37
C ILE A 164 -4.72 -3.58 7.59
N ILE A 165 -4.03 -4.51 8.27
CA ILE A 165 -3.27 -5.58 7.59
C ILE A 165 -4.19 -6.39 6.68
N MET A 166 -5.35 -6.81 7.17
CA MET A 166 -6.35 -7.53 6.38
C MET A 166 -6.82 -6.70 5.18
N SER A 167 -7.05 -5.41 5.37
CA SER A 167 -7.44 -4.52 4.27
C SER A 167 -6.34 -4.38 3.22
N ILE A 168 -5.06 -4.42 3.61
CA ILE A 168 -3.94 -4.38 2.67
C ILE A 168 -3.91 -5.66 1.84
N LEU A 169 -3.95 -6.81 2.51
CA LEU A 169 -3.83 -8.13 1.87
C LEU A 169 -5.02 -8.46 0.96
N ASN A 170 -6.22 -7.95 1.30
CA ASN A 170 -7.42 -8.18 0.50
C ASN A 170 -7.61 -7.17 -0.65
N ASN A 171 -6.80 -6.10 -0.72
CA ASN A 171 -6.93 -5.10 -1.77
C ASN A 171 -6.26 -5.56 -3.06
N LYS A 172 -7.07 -5.82 -4.09
CA LYS A 172 -6.63 -6.30 -5.41
C LYS A 172 -5.72 -5.33 -6.17
N ASN A 173 -5.61 -4.07 -5.74
CA ASN A 173 -4.80 -3.03 -6.36
C ASN A 173 -3.44 -2.84 -5.67
N LEU A 174 -3.29 -3.32 -4.44
CA LEU A 174 -2.01 -3.39 -3.74
C LEU A 174 -1.26 -4.66 -4.15
N SER A 175 0.06 -4.61 -4.10
CA SER A 175 0.92 -5.77 -4.40
C SER A 175 1.65 -6.29 -3.19
N TYR A 176 1.29 -5.83 -1.99
CA TYR A 176 1.87 -6.33 -0.76
C TYR A 176 1.30 -7.69 -0.45
N ASP A 177 2.18 -8.63 -0.15
CA ASP A 177 1.81 -9.92 0.41
C ASP A 177 2.08 -9.96 1.92
N PHE A 178 1.80 -11.12 2.53
CA PHE A 178 2.04 -11.28 3.96
C PHE A 178 3.53 -11.24 4.32
N GLU A 179 4.43 -11.63 3.42
CA GLU A 179 5.87 -11.60 3.66
C GLU A 179 6.38 -10.15 3.74
N ASP A 180 5.89 -9.27 2.87
CA ASP A 180 6.15 -7.83 2.93
C ASP A 180 5.70 -7.23 4.27
N ILE A 181 4.48 -7.56 4.71
CA ILE A 181 3.94 -7.12 6.00
C ILE A 181 4.80 -7.65 7.15
N HIS A 182 5.11 -8.94 7.16
CA HIS A 182 5.92 -9.58 8.19
C HIS A 182 7.30 -8.94 8.31
N LYS A 183 7.96 -8.68 7.18
CA LYS A 183 9.25 -7.99 7.13
C LYS A 183 9.16 -6.57 7.68
N PHE A 184 8.11 -5.84 7.33
CA PHE A 184 7.88 -4.49 7.84
C PHE A 184 7.66 -4.47 9.36
N LEU A 185 6.84 -5.38 9.87
CA LEU A 185 6.61 -5.55 11.32
C LEU A 185 7.93 -5.86 12.04
N LYS A 186 8.64 -6.90 11.61
CA LYS A 186 9.95 -7.27 12.17
C LYS A 186 10.91 -6.07 12.26
N ASN A 187 11.03 -5.29 11.19
CA ASN A 187 11.90 -4.12 11.16
C ASN A 187 11.44 -3.03 12.16
N SER A 188 10.13 -2.83 12.29
CA SER A 188 9.55 -1.87 13.23
C SER A 188 9.83 -2.26 14.68
N TYR A 189 9.69 -3.55 15.02
CA TYR A 189 10.08 -4.08 16.32
C TYR A 189 11.59 -3.91 16.59
N GLN A 190 12.45 -4.28 15.64
CA GLN A 190 13.91 -4.19 15.78
C GLN A 190 14.41 -2.76 16.01
N LYS A 191 13.69 -1.76 15.49
CA LYS A 191 13.96 -0.33 15.75
C LYS A 191 13.43 0.15 17.11
N GLY A 192 12.83 -0.73 17.91
CA GLY A 192 12.23 -0.40 19.20
C GLY A 192 10.94 0.42 19.09
N GLN A 193 10.30 0.45 17.92
CA GLN A 193 9.20 1.37 17.63
C GLN A 193 7.83 0.83 18.05
N CYS A 194 7.72 -0.48 18.32
CA CYS A 194 6.41 -1.12 18.53
C CYS A 194 6.51 -2.36 19.42
N LYS A 195 5.52 -2.54 20.29
CA LYS A 195 5.19 -3.82 20.95
C LYS A 195 3.77 -4.20 20.55
N TYR A 196 3.60 -5.39 19.98
CA TYR A 196 2.32 -5.85 19.49
C TYR A 196 1.40 -6.32 20.62
N ASN A 197 0.12 -5.97 20.53
CA ASN A 197 -0.92 -6.39 21.44
C ASN A 197 -1.37 -7.82 21.14
N LEU A 198 -2.15 -8.40 22.06
CA LEU A 198 -2.56 -9.80 21.98
C LEU A 198 -3.39 -10.10 20.73
N ILE A 199 -4.23 -9.18 20.25
CA ILE A 199 -5.08 -9.37 19.06
C ILE A 199 -4.20 -9.45 17.82
N THR A 200 -3.29 -8.48 17.66
CA THR A 200 -2.31 -8.46 16.56
C THR A 200 -1.47 -9.73 16.55
N VAL A 201 -0.93 -10.13 17.71
CA VAL A 201 -0.12 -11.35 17.82
C VAL A 201 -0.95 -12.61 17.51
N SER A 202 -2.20 -12.69 17.96
CA SER A 202 -3.06 -13.84 17.69
C SER A 202 -3.35 -13.99 16.19
N TYR A 203 -3.63 -12.89 15.50
CA TYR A 203 -3.80 -12.88 14.05
C TYR A 203 -2.52 -13.31 13.32
N LEU A 204 -1.37 -12.73 13.70
CA LEU A 204 -0.08 -13.09 13.10
C LEU A 204 0.27 -14.56 13.35
N ALA A 205 -0.04 -15.09 14.53
CA ALA A 205 0.15 -16.50 14.86
C ALA A 205 -0.66 -17.41 13.95
N GLN A 206 -1.91 -17.07 13.65
CA GLN A 206 -2.73 -17.82 12.69
C GLN A 206 -2.12 -17.78 11.28
N GLN A 207 -1.71 -16.60 10.79
CA GLN A 207 -1.11 -16.46 9.46
C GLN A 207 0.24 -17.20 9.33
N LEU A 208 1.01 -17.27 10.42
CA LEU A 208 2.28 -17.98 10.50
C LEU A 208 2.11 -19.46 10.88
N ASP A 209 0.90 -20.01 10.83
CA ASP A 209 0.63 -21.41 11.19
C ASP A 209 1.14 -21.78 12.59
N TYR A 210 1.10 -20.82 13.50
CA TYR A 210 1.61 -20.88 14.87
C TYR A 210 3.10 -21.24 14.96
N ASN A 211 3.90 -20.81 13.97
CA ASN A 211 5.35 -20.94 14.01
C ASN A 211 5.95 -20.04 15.10
N ARG A 212 6.30 -20.67 16.22
CA ARG A 212 6.89 -20.00 17.39
C ARG A 212 8.13 -19.17 17.05
N HIS A 213 9.03 -19.70 16.22
CA HIS A 213 10.28 -19.00 15.91
C HIS A 213 10.07 -17.71 15.10
N GLU A 214 9.08 -17.69 14.20
CA GLU A 214 8.75 -16.46 13.47
C GLU A 214 8.06 -15.44 14.38
N LEU A 215 7.20 -15.88 15.31
CA LEU A 215 6.60 -14.98 16.31
C LEU A 215 7.63 -14.40 17.29
N GLU A 216 8.60 -15.20 17.73
CA GLU A 216 9.73 -14.72 18.54
C GLU A 216 10.57 -13.67 17.80
N ARG A 217 10.74 -13.82 16.48
CA ARG A 217 11.43 -12.82 15.63
C ARG A 217 10.68 -11.50 15.51
N LEU A 218 9.37 -11.50 15.75
CA LEU A 218 8.54 -10.30 15.88
C LEU A 218 8.57 -9.72 17.30
N GLY A 219 9.40 -10.25 18.21
CA GLY A 219 9.53 -9.70 19.55
C GLY A 219 8.40 -10.05 20.51
N VAL A 220 7.62 -11.07 20.18
CA VAL A 220 6.53 -11.55 21.02
C VAL A 220 7.11 -12.27 22.23
N ASP A 221 6.72 -11.83 23.43
CA ASP A 221 7.22 -12.43 24.66
C ASP A 221 6.62 -13.81 24.97
N ASP A 222 7.38 -14.59 25.73
CA ASP A 222 7.06 -15.99 26.03
C ASP A 222 5.73 -16.17 26.78
N LYS A 223 5.33 -15.17 27.57
CA LYS A 223 4.06 -15.14 28.30
C LYS A 223 2.89 -14.99 27.34
N THR A 224 3.01 -14.08 26.38
CA THR A 224 2.01 -13.84 25.33
C THR A 224 1.88 -15.06 24.43
N LEU A 225 2.99 -15.67 24.02
CA LEU A 225 3.00 -16.92 23.26
C LEU A 225 2.25 -18.02 24.03
N LYS A 226 2.61 -18.26 25.29
CA LYS A 226 1.93 -19.27 26.13
C LYS A 226 0.42 -19.04 26.21
N HIS A 227 -0.01 -17.79 26.36
CA HIS A 227 -1.43 -17.46 26.39
C HIS A 227 -2.13 -17.87 25.08
N ILE A 228 -1.56 -17.49 23.93
CA ILE A 228 -2.11 -17.82 22.60
C ILE A 228 -2.16 -19.34 22.36
N PHE A 229 -1.05 -20.04 22.64
CA PHE A 229 -1.00 -21.49 22.45
C PHE A 229 -1.98 -22.25 23.37
N ASN A 230 -2.22 -21.73 24.58
CA ASN A 230 -3.19 -22.31 25.51
C ASN A 230 -4.64 -22.09 25.06
N SER A 231 -4.94 -20.95 24.45
CA SER A 231 -6.28 -20.65 23.92
C SER A 231 -6.67 -21.42 22.66
N LEU A 232 -5.73 -22.15 22.04
CA LEU A 232 -6.01 -22.97 20.86
C LEU A 232 -6.99 -24.12 21.18
N THR A 233 -7.83 -24.43 20.20
CA THR A 233 -8.67 -25.63 20.22
C THR A 233 -7.82 -26.90 20.17
N LEU A 234 -8.40 -28.04 20.56
CA LEU A 234 -7.75 -29.35 20.48
C LEU A 234 -7.28 -29.68 19.06
N GLU A 235 -8.08 -29.34 18.05
CA GLU A 235 -7.75 -29.57 16.64
C GLU A 235 -6.54 -28.74 16.19
N GLU A 236 -6.50 -27.46 16.54
CA GLU A 236 -5.37 -26.57 16.24
C GLU A 236 -4.09 -27.03 16.95
N LYS A 237 -4.19 -27.41 18.23
CA LYS A 237 -3.06 -27.98 18.98
C LYS A 237 -2.51 -29.23 18.29
N ALA A 238 -3.39 -30.13 17.84
CA ALA A 238 -2.99 -31.33 17.12
C ALA A 238 -2.27 -30.99 15.79
N LYS A 239 -2.76 -30.00 15.02
CA LYS A 239 -2.12 -29.53 13.79
C LYS A 239 -0.71 -28.99 14.04
N VAL A 240 -0.53 -28.17 15.08
CA VAL A 240 0.78 -27.60 15.45
C VAL A 240 1.76 -28.70 15.86
N VAL A 241 1.33 -29.64 16.70
CA VAL A 241 2.16 -30.78 17.14
C VAL A 241 2.54 -31.67 15.96
N TRP A 242 1.58 -31.99 15.08
CA TRP A 242 1.83 -32.81 13.89
C TRP A 242 2.84 -32.16 12.93
N LYS A 243 2.75 -30.84 12.71
CA LYS A 243 3.74 -30.10 11.90
C LYS A 243 5.15 -30.18 12.51
N LYS A 244 5.27 -30.00 13.82
CA LYS A 244 6.56 -30.13 14.52
C LYS A 244 7.11 -31.57 14.44
N PHE A 245 6.25 -32.56 14.56
CA PHE A 245 6.63 -33.96 14.37
C PHE A 245 7.12 -34.22 12.93
N LYS A 246 6.40 -33.73 11.92
CA LYS A 246 6.76 -33.87 10.51
C LYS A 246 8.11 -33.22 10.17
N SER A 247 8.40 -32.03 10.71
CA SER A 247 9.69 -31.35 10.48
C SER A 247 10.86 -32.05 11.16
N LEU A 248 10.65 -32.63 12.35
CA LEU A 248 11.63 -33.47 13.04
C LEU A 248 11.93 -34.77 12.29
N VAL A 249 10.90 -35.43 11.75
CA VAL A 249 11.08 -36.64 10.93
C VAL A 249 11.82 -36.33 9.62
N GLN A 250 11.53 -35.18 8.99
CA GLN A 250 12.21 -34.76 7.76
C GLN A 250 13.67 -34.37 8.00
N SER A 251 13.98 -33.68 9.09
CA SER A 251 15.38 -33.33 9.45
C SER A 251 16.19 -34.57 9.83
N GLY A 252 15.64 -35.49 10.62
CA GLY A 252 16.30 -36.77 10.95
C GLY A 252 16.59 -37.63 9.72
N ASN A 253 15.68 -37.69 8.75
CA ASN A 253 15.92 -38.39 7.47
C ASN A 253 17.01 -37.72 6.61
N THR A 254 17.24 -36.42 6.77
CA THR A 254 18.27 -35.68 6.04
C THR A 254 19.65 -35.89 6.65
N GLU A 255 19.74 -36.00 7.98
CA GLU A 255 20.98 -36.34 8.70
C GLU A 255 21.41 -37.79 8.47
N VAL A 256 20.46 -38.74 8.48
CA VAL A 256 20.75 -40.16 8.16
C VAL A 256 21.22 -40.36 6.72
N LYS A 257 20.73 -39.54 5.77
CA LYS A 257 21.23 -39.54 4.38
C LYS A 257 22.62 -38.91 4.24
N LYS A 258 22.94 -37.86 5.02
CA LYS A 258 24.28 -37.26 5.04
C LYS A 258 25.32 -38.15 5.71
N ALA A 259 24.94 -38.97 6.69
CA ALA A 259 25.84 -39.91 7.36
C ALA A 259 26.12 -41.21 6.55
N ARG A 260 25.44 -41.40 5.41
CA ARG A 260 25.58 -42.57 4.53
C ARG A 260 26.33 -42.29 3.21
N ASN A 261 26.73 -41.03 2.99
CA ASN A 261 27.61 -40.61 1.90
C ASN A 261 28.97 -40.21 2.48
#